data_AF-A0A6P7U1K9-F1
#
_entry.id   AF-A0A6P7U1K9-F1
#
_cell.length_a   1.000
_cell.length_b   1.000
_cell.length_c   1.000
_cell.angle_alpha   90.00
_cell.angle_beta   90.00
_cell.angle_gamma   90.00
#
_symmetry.space_group_name_H-M   'P 1'
#
loop_
_entity.id
_entity.type
_entity.pdbx_description
1 polymer ?
#
loop_
_entity_poly.entity_id
_entity_poly.type
_entity_poly.pdbx_seq_one_letter_code
_entity_poly.pdbx_strand_id
1 'polypeptide(L)'
;MRATDCFDVSLQLLPYSFFRPLHGVLICFGKSLVRLNLSGNYLTDYAVKEWLIPVLKSCTNLKYLDVSSNELTSSCLEQLGCVLRGKSLHELSLSYNCFSDCFSQSISTLLIGLTSLVSLGLKACSLPSDLFDDLGLLEALKGLTCLENLDISSNQLSLPSVMDIFFRRSIRRLDLSSNVFPCSLILTPSIAHSLGKIILCNCSLTDHIFSSFYEYC
;
A
#
# COMPACT_ATOMS: atom_id res chain seq x y z
N MET A 1 -0.19 26.00 1.84
CA MET A 1 -1.21 25.15 1.20
C MET A 1 -2.42 26.01 0.90
N ARG A 2 -2.85 26.06 -0.36
CA ARG A 2 -4.12 26.67 -0.77
C ARG A 2 -5.25 25.65 -0.55
N ALA A 3 -6.48 26.11 -0.41
CA ALA A 3 -7.65 25.22 -0.23
C ALA A 3 -7.84 24.20 -1.37
N THR A 4 -7.25 24.44 -2.54
CA THR A 4 -7.30 23.57 -3.73
C THR A 4 -6.20 22.50 -3.77
N ASP A 5 -5.26 22.51 -2.82
CA ASP A 5 -4.12 21.57 -2.81
C ASP A 5 -4.46 20.28 -2.05
N CYS A 6 -5.46 20.32 -1.18
CA CYS A 6 -5.91 19.18 -0.40
C CYS A 6 -7.42 19.02 -0.54
N PHE A 7 -7.85 17.83 -0.92
CA PHE A 7 -9.26 17.48 -0.98
C PHE A 7 -9.50 16.24 -0.13
N ASP A 8 -10.29 16.40 0.93
CA ASP A 8 -10.59 15.35 1.89
C ASP A 8 -12.10 15.24 2.05
N VAL A 9 -12.64 14.07 1.71
CA VAL A 9 -14.04 13.69 1.92
C VAL A 9 -14.12 12.32 2.58
N SER A 10 -13.20 12.06 3.50
CA SER A 10 -13.12 10.79 4.20
C SER A 10 -14.25 10.56 5.21
N LEU A 11 -14.56 9.29 5.46
CA LEU A 11 -15.51 8.84 6.48
C LEU A 11 -16.92 9.43 6.33
N GLN A 12 -17.33 9.65 5.08
CA GLN A 12 -18.62 10.26 4.76
C GLN A 12 -19.68 9.21 4.37
N LEU A 13 -19.31 7.93 4.26
CA LEU A 13 -20.20 6.85 3.81
C LEU A 13 -20.85 7.19 2.45
N LEU A 14 -20.07 7.82 1.55
CA LEU A 14 -20.59 8.34 0.29
C LEU A 14 -21.07 7.19 -0.60
N PRO A 15 -22.34 7.18 -1.03
CA PRO A 15 -22.84 6.16 -1.94
C PRO A 15 -22.24 6.37 -3.34
N TYR A 16 -22.27 5.30 -4.14
CA TYR A 16 -21.79 5.30 -5.52
C TYR A 16 -22.23 6.54 -6.35
N SER A 17 -23.48 6.97 -6.21
CA SER A 17 -24.06 8.10 -6.94
C SER A 17 -23.34 9.44 -6.69
N PHE A 18 -22.61 9.57 -5.59
CA PHE A 18 -21.91 10.79 -5.21
C PHE A 18 -20.58 10.98 -5.96
N PHE A 19 -19.97 9.91 -6.47
CA PHE A 19 -18.66 9.99 -7.13
C PHE A 19 -18.71 10.72 -8.48
N ARG A 20 -19.87 10.73 -9.16
CA ARG A 20 -20.03 11.48 -10.42
C ARG A 20 -20.00 13.01 -10.20
N PRO A 21 -20.80 13.60 -9.29
CA PRO A 21 -20.64 15.01 -8.92
C PRO A 21 -19.23 15.34 -8.42
N LEU A 22 -18.66 14.45 -7.60
CA LEU A 22 -17.31 14.62 -7.07
C LEU A 22 -16.26 14.70 -8.18
N HIS A 23 -16.34 13.86 -9.20
CA HIS A 23 -15.49 13.94 -10.39
C HIS A 23 -15.59 15.31 -11.08
N GLY A 24 -16.80 15.84 -11.27
CA GLY A 24 -17.00 17.16 -11.89
C GLY A 24 -16.34 18.29 -11.11
N VAL A 25 -16.27 18.17 -9.79
CA VAL A 25 -15.56 19.11 -8.92
C VAL A 25 -14.05 18.91 -9.03
N LEU A 26 -13.57 17.67 -8.85
CA LEU A 26 -12.14 17.34 -8.83
C LEU A 26 -11.42 17.62 -10.16
N ILE A 27 -12.09 17.46 -11.31
CA ILE A 27 -11.47 17.74 -12.62
C ILE A 27 -11.13 19.22 -12.80
N CYS A 28 -11.84 20.13 -12.10
CA CYS A 28 -11.62 21.57 -12.21
C CYS A 28 -10.31 22.03 -11.55
N PHE A 29 -9.82 21.32 -10.53
CA PHE A 29 -8.61 21.68 -9.79
C PHE A 29 -7.59 20.54 -9.67
N GLY A 30 -7.77 19.44 -10.41
CA GLY A 30 -6.87 18.28 -10.36
C GLY A 30 -5.40 18.65 -10.52
N LYS A 31 -5.07 19.64 -11.37
CA LYS A 31 -3.69 20.12 -11.58
C LYS A 31 -3.04 20.73 -10.33
N SER A 32 -3.80 21.35 -9.43
CA SER A 32 -3.26 21.88 -8.16
C SER A 32 -3.27 20.87 -7.03
N LEU A 33 -3.97 19.74 -7.20
CA LEU A 33 -4.20 18.79 -6.12
C LEU A 33 -2.90 18.07 -5.74
N VAL A 34 -2.54 18.18 -4.47
CA VAL A 34 -1.39 17.53 -3.82
C VAL A 34 -1.85 16.35 -2.97
N ARG A 35 -3.00 16.47 -2.30
CA ARG A 35 -3.57 15.44 -1.43
C ARG A 35 -5.00 15.12 -1.82
N LEU A 36 -5.29 13.83 -2.01
CA LEU A 36 -6.64 13.33 -2.22
C LEU A 36 -6.93 12.25 -1.19
N ASN A 37 -7.89 12.51 -0.30
CA ASN A 37 -8.37 11.55 0.68
C ASN A 37 -9.84 11.22 0.41
N LEU A 38 -10.08 9.97 0.00
CA LEU A 38 -11.39 9.37 -0.26
C LEU A 38 -11.67 8.20 0.69
N SER A 39 -10.91 8.06 1.77
CA SER A 39 -11.00 6.90 2.65
C SER A 39 -12.34 6.80 3.38
N GLY A 40 -12.76 5.61 3.78
CA GLY A 40 -13.96 5.43 4.60
C GLY A 40 -15.26 5.77 3.86
N ASN A 41 -15.35 5.38 2.60
CA ASN A 41 -16.52 5.56 1.74
C ASN A 41 -16.92 4.22 1.10
N TYR A 42 -17.86 4.25 0.16
CA TYR A 42 -18.25 3.09 -0.65
C TYR A 42 -17.70 3.19 -2.08
N LEU A 43 -16.42 3.55 -2.22
CA LEU A 43 -15.76 3.60 -3.53
C LEU A 43 -15.57 2.16 -4.05
N THR A 44 -16.17 1.87 -5.20
CA THR A 44 -16.07 0.57 -5.88
C THR A 44 -15.11 0.64 -7.07
N ASP A 45 -14.70 -0.52 -7.59
CA ASP A 45 -13.85 -0.59 -8.81
C ASP A 45 -14.48 0.11 -10.01
N TYR A 46 -15.81 0.06 -10.13
CA TYR A 46 -16.54 0.79 -11.17
C TYR A 46 -16.38 2.30 -11.00
N ALA A 47 -16.53 2.81 -9.78
CA ALA A 47 -16.31 4.23 -9.50
C ALA A 47 -14.84 4.64 -9.71
N VAL A 48 -13.89 3.75 -9.40
CA VAL A 48 -12.48 4.00 -9.72
C VAL A 48 -12.31 4.19 -11.23
N LYS A 49 -12.77 3.23 -12.02
CA LYS A 49 -12.65 3.24 -13.48
C LYS A 49 -13.31 4.45 -14.12
N GLU A 50 -14.57 4.71 -13.77
CA GLU A 50 -15.38 5.75 -14.43
C GLU A 50 -15.03 7.17 -13.94
N TRP A 51 -14.64 7.33 -12.68
CA TRP A 51 -14.55 8.65 -12.05
C TRP A 51 -13.15 8.98 -11.52
N LEU A 52 -12.53 8.09 -10.75
CA LEU A 52 -11.23 8.38 -10.14
C LEU A 52 -10.09 8.39 -11.16
N ILE A 53 -10.06 7.44 -12.10
CA ILE A 53 -9.01 7.37 -13.14
C ILE A 53 -8.98 8.65 -13.99
N PRO A 54 -10.11 9.18 -14.50
CA PRO A 54 -10.13 10.48 -15.19
C PRO A 54 -9.57 11.63 -14.34
N VAL A 55 -9.92 11.71 -13.05
CA VAL A 55 -9.39 12.72 -12.13
C VAL A 55 -7.87 12.57 -12.01
N LEU A 56 -7.37 11.37 -11.71
CA LEU A 56 -5.95 11.10 -11.49
C LEU A 56 -5.08 11.40 -12.72
N LYS A 57 -5.62 11.29 -13.94
CA LYS A 57 -4.93 11.72 -15.17
C LYS A 57 -4.58 13.21 -15.14
N SER A 58 -5.46 14.04 -14.58
CA SER A 58 -5.25 15.49 -14.45
C SER A 58 -4.38 15.88 -13.24
N CYS A 59 -4.28 15.02 -12.23
CA CYS A 59 -3.54 15.28 -11.00
C CYS A 59 -2.02 15.07 -11.17
N THR A 60 -1.35 16.01 -11.83
CA THR A 60 0.10 15.96 -12.08
C THR A 60 0.95 16.23 -10.84
N ASN A 61 0.41 16.92 -9.85
CA ASN A 61 1.11 17.31 -8.62
C ASN A 61 0.76 16.44 -7.40
N LEU A 62 -0.01 15.35 -7.59
CA LEU A 62 -0.47 14.50 -6.51
C LEU A 62 0.71 13.84 -5.80
N LYS A 63 0.75 14.01 -4.47
CA LYS A 63 1.76 13.42 -3.58
C LYS A 63 1.15 12.42 -2.61
N TYR A 64 -0.14 12.54 -2.28
CA TYR A 64 -0.81 11.70 -1.30
C TYR A 64 -2.14 11.22 -1.87
N LEU A 65 -2.36 9.91 -1.86
CA LEU A 65 -3.62 9.28 -2.22
C LEU A 65 -4.04 8.30 -1.13
N ASP A 66 -5.18 8.56 -0.52
CA ASP A 66 -5.81 7.63 0.42
C ASP A 66 -7.17 7.20 -0.12
N VAL A 67 -7.29 5.90 -0.42
CA VAL A 67 -8.54 5.24 -0.80
C VAL A 67 -8.82 4.04 0.13
N SER A 68 -8.26 4.06 1.33
CA SER A 68 -8.46 3.02 2.33
C SER A 68 -9.91 2.93 2.82
N SER A 69 -10.31 1.80 3.40
CA SER A 69 -11.66 1.59 3.94
C SER A 69 -12.74 1.87 2.89
N ASN A 70 -12.65 1.19 1.75
CA ASN A 70 -13.59 1.26 0.64
C ASN A 70 -13.93 -0.17 0.16
N GLU A 71 -14.61 -0.30 -0.98
CA GLU A 71 -15.04 -1.57 -1.57
C GLU A 71 -14.20 -1.92 -2.81
N LEU A 72 -12.89 -1.63 -2.76
CA LEU A 72 -11.98 -1.92 -3.87
C LEU A 72 -11.58 -3.39 -3.89
N THR A 73 -11.43 -3.94 -5.09
CA THR A 73 -10.87 -5.26 -5.34
C THR A 73 -9.64 -5.19 -6.23
N SER A 74 -8.95 -6.32 -6.43
CA SER A 74 -7.73 -6.39 -7.25
C SER A 74 -7.95 -5.91 -8.68
N SER A 75 -9.19 -5.92 -9.17
CA SER A 75 -9.55 -5.54 -10.55
C SER A 75 -9.23 -4.08 -10.90
N CYS A 76 -9.23 -3.16 -9.93
CA CYS A 76 -8.95 -1.74 -10.18
C CYS A 76 -7.46 -1.39 -10.09
N LEU A 77 -6.63 -2.24 -9.45
CA LEU A 77 -5.24 -1.91 -9.15
C LEU A 77 -4.38 -1.75 -10.41
N GLU A 78 -4.64 -2.52 -11.47
CA GLU A 78 -3.92 -2.40 -12.73
C GLU A 78 -4.15 -1.01 -13.38
N GLN A 79 -5.40 -0.56 -13.39
CA GLN A 79 -5.77 0.75 -13.96
C GLN A 79 -5.22 1.89 -13.10
N LEU A 80 -5.27 1.74 -11.77
CA LEU A 80 -4.61 2.66 -10.85
C LEU A 80 -3.10 2.72 -11.10
N GLY A 81 -2.45 1.58 -11.34
CA GLY A 81 -1.04 1.49 -11.71
C GLY A 81 -0.72 2.27 -12.97
N CYS A 82 -1.51 2.06 -14.02
CA CYS A 82 -1.33 2.76 -15.29
C CYS A 82 -1.41 4.28 -15.13
N VAL A 83 -2.36 4.80 -14.33
CA VAL A 83 -2.51 6.24 -14.15
C VAL A 83 -1.51 6.84 -13.17
N LEU A 84 -1.09 6.10 -12.14
CA LEU A 84 -0.14 6.58 -11.12
C LEU A 84 1.33 6.42 -11.54
N ARG A 85 1.63 5.55 -12.51
CA ARG A 85 3.00 5.30 -12.98
C ARG A 85 3.73 6.58 -13.32
N GLY A 86 4.92 6.75 -12.77
CA GLY A 86 5.78 7.91 -13.00
C GLY A 86 5.34 9.19 -12.28
N LYS A 87 4.23 9.18 -11.55
CA LYS A 87 3.91 10.29 -10.62
C LYS A 87 4.87 10.24 -9.45
N SER A 88 5.25 11.41 -8.94
CA SER A 88 6.04 11.54 -7.71
C SER A 88 5.17 11.38 -6.45
N LEU A 89 4.40 10.29 -6.37
CA LEU A 89 3.55 9.97 -5.23
C LEU A 89 4.45 9.61 -4.02
N HIS A 90 4.16 10.18 -2.86
CA HIS A 90 4.90 9.95 -1.61
C HIS A 90 4.15 9.00 -0.68
N GLU A 91 2.82 9.07 -0.65
CA GLU A 91 2.01 8.21 0.20
C GLU A 91 0.84 7.61 -0.58
N LEU A 92 0.67 6.31 -0.40
CA LEU A 92 -0.45 5.54 -0.94
C LEU A 92 -1.03 4.65 0.15
N SER A 93 -2.30 4.83 0.46
CA SER A 93 -3.03 3.95 1.38
C SER A 93 -4.16 3.25 0.65
N LEU A 94 -4.11 1.92 0.66
CA LEU A 94 -5.12 1.01 0.14
C LEU A 94 -5.73 0.13 1.24
N SER A 95 -5.35 0.37 2.50
CA SER A 95 -5.74 -0.44 3.65
C SER A 95 -7.26 -0.66 3.75
N TYR A 96 -7.70 -1.75 4.37
CA TYR A 96 -9.12 -2.07 4.55
C TYR A 96 -9.91 -2.07 3.25
N ASN A 97 -9.37 -2.70 2.21
CA ASN A 97 -10.06 -3.04 0.98
C ASN A 97 -9.96 -4.56 0.78
N CYS A 98 -10.91 -5.16 0.06
CA CYS A 98 -10.94 -6.61 -0.10
C CYS A 98 -10.24 -7.01 -1.39
N PHE A 99 -8.90 -7.10 -1.35
CA PHE A 99 -8.12 -7.55 -2.49
C PHE A 99 -8.03 -9.08 -2.51
N SER A 100 -9.08 -9.75 -2.98
CA SER A 100 -9.07 -11.18 -3.32
C SER A 100 -8.59 -11.39 -4.75
N ASP A 101 -8.11 -12.61 -5.07
CA ASP A 101 -7.73 -13.13 -6.39
C ASP A 101 -6.76 -12.27 -7.23
N CYS A 102 -5.71 -12.88 -7.76
CA CYS A 102 -4.72 -12.22 -8.63
C CYS A 102 -4.03 -10.97 -8.03
N PHE A 103 -4.13 -10.75 -6.71
CA PHE A 103 -3.64 -9.54 -6.06
C PHE A 103 -2.16 -9.28 -6.37
N SER A 104 -1.28 -10.30 -6.29
CA SER A 104 0.15 -10.17 -6.51
C SER A 104 0.50 -9.55 -7.87
N GLN A 105 -0.20 -9.95 -8.93
CA GLN A 105 0.00 -9.41 -10.29
C GLN A 105 -0.54 -7.99 -10.43
N SER A 106 -1.69 -7.70 -9.81
CA SER A 106 -2.32 -6.39 -9.92
C SER A 106 -1.59 -5.33 -9.07
N ILE A 107 -1.14 -5.70 -7.87
CA ILE A 107 -0.35 -4.81 -7.01
C ILE A 107 1.07 -4.59 -7.55
N SER A 108 1.70 -5.61 -8.16
CA SER A 108 3.00 -5.42 -8.81
C SER A 108 2.88 -4.36 -9.92
N THR A 109 1.83 -4.44 -10.73
CA THR A 109 1.55 -3.44 -11.77
C THR A 109 1.31 -2.04 -11.22
N LEU A 110 0.64 -1.94 -10.07
CA LEU A 110 0.42 -0.67 -9.36
C LEU A 110 1.73 -0.02 -8.91
N LEU A 111 2.62 -0.81 -8.32
CA LEU A 111 3.83 -0.31 -7.67
C LEU A 111 4.94 0.02 -8.68
N ILE A 112 4.91 -0.57 -9.88
CA ILE A 112 5.89 -0.30 -10.94
C ILE A 112 5.93 1.20 -11.28
N GLY A 113 7.09 1.81 -11.06
CA GLY A 113 7.37 3.21 -11.39
C GLY A 113 7.00 4.23 -10.31
N LEU A 114 6.58 3.79 -9.11
CA LEU A 114 6.35 4.66 -7.95
C LEU A 114 7.64 4.88 -7.13
N THR A 115 8.71 5.32 -7.79
CA THR A 115 10.07 5.41 -7.19
C THR A 115 10.18 6.42 -6.05
N SER A 116 9.29 7.42 -5.99
CA SER A 116 9.22 8.43 -4.93
C SER A 116 8.37 8.02 -3.72
N LEU A 117 7.78 6.83 -3.73
CA LEU A 117 6.87 6.39 -2.67
C LEU A 117 7.64 6.18 -1.36
N VAL A 118 7.20 6.86 -0.31
CA VAL A 118 7.79 6.84 1.05
C VAL A 118 6.95 5.99 2.00
N SER A 119 5.62 6.00 1.82
CA SER A 119 4.69 5.26 2.67
C SER A 119 3.71 4.44 1.82
N LEU A 120 3.57 3.16 2.15
CA LEU A 120 2.60 2.25 1.57
C LEU A 120 1.79 1.56 2.67
N GLY A 121 0.46 1.72 2.62
CA GLY A 121 -0.48 1.05 3.50
C GLY A 121 -1.29 -0.02 2.78
N LEU A 122 -1.17 -1.26 3.23
CA LEU A 122 -1.87 -2.47 2.77
C LEU A 122 -2.41 -3.27 3.97
N LYS A 123 -2.78 -2.57 5.04
CA LYS A 123 -3.33 -3.21 6.25
C LYS A 123 -4.70 -3.82 5.94
N ALA A 124 -4.97 -5.01 6.46
CA ALA A 124 -6.28 -5.66 6.35
C ALA A 124 -6.80 -5.68 4.90
N CYS A 125 -5.93 -6.16 4.01
CA CYS A 125 -6.16 -6.22 2.57
C CYS A 125 -6.46 -7.64 2.07
N SER A 126 -6.59 -8.62 2.97
CA SER A 126 -6.70 -10.05 2.67
C SER A 126 -5.50 -10.56 1.86
N LEU A 127 -4.30 -10.06 2.14
CA LEU A 127 -3.09 -10.44 1.40
C LEU A 127 -2.82 -11.95 1.55
N PRO A 128 -2.57 -12.67 0.43
CA PRO A 128 -2.39 -14.12 0.45
C PRO A 128 -1.04 -14.51 1.09
N SER A 129 -0.95 -15.73 1.61
CA SER A 129 0.22 -16.21 2.35
C SER A 129 1.49 -16.32 1.51
N ASP A 130 1.31 -16.57 0.21
CA ASP A 130 2.32 -16.74 -0.84
C ASP A 130 2.55 -15.45 -1.64
N LEU A 131 2.06 -14.29 -1.15
CA LEU A 131 2.17 -13.00 -1.84
C LEU A 131 3.57 -12.73 -2.40
N PHE A 132 4.58 -13.11 -1.62
CA PHE A 132 5.98 -12.82 -1.92
C PHE A 132 6.69 -13.87 -2.76
N ASP A 133 6.01 -14.93 -3.18
CA ASP A 133 6.52 -15.89 -4.17
C ASP A 133 6.41 -15.32 -5.60
N ASP A 134 5.64 -14.25 -5.79
CA ASP A 134 5.48 -13.53 -7.06
C ASP A 134 6.71 -12.67 -7.39
N LEU A 135 7.50 -13.11 -8.37
CA LEU A 135 8.70 -12.40 -8.83
C LEU A 135 8.40 -10.98 -9.33
N GLY A 136 7.22 -10.75 -9.93
CA GLY A 136 6.81 -9.44 -10.42
C GLY A 136 6.64 -8.44 -9.27
N LEU A 137 6.04 -8.87 -8.17
CA LEU A 137 5.93 -8.08 -6.95
C LEU A 137 7.31 -7.78 -6.35
N LEU A 138 8.20 -8.77 -6.30
CA LEU A 138 9.55 -8.56 -5.79
C LEU A 138 10.30 -7.50 -6.60
N GLU A 139 10.21 -7.54 -7.93
CA GLU A 139 10.78 -6.51 -8.80
C GLU A 139 10.10 -5.14 -8.64
N ALA A 140 8.78 -5.10 -8.47
CA ALA A 140 8.06 -3.86 -8.24
C ALA A 140 8.46 -3.21 -6.90
N LEU A 141 8.54 -4.00 -5.82
CA LEU A 141 9.06 -3.57 -4.52
C LEU A 141 10.51 -3.11 -4.64
N LYS A 142 11.33 -3.77 -5.48
CA LYS A 142 12.69 -3.30 -5.77
C LYS A 142 12.73 -1.92 -6.42
N GLY A 143 11.71 -1.55 -7.19
CA GLY A 143 11.57 -0.20 -7.75
C GLY A 143 11.27 0.90 -6.73
N LEU A 144 10.75 0.56 -5.54
CA LEU A 144 10.36 1.53 -4.50
C LEU A 144 11.59 1.98 -3.68
N THR A 145 12.48 2.74 -4.29
CA THR A 145 13.78 3.11 -3.71
C THR A 145 13.70 4.08 -2.53
N CYS A 146 12.61 4.82 -2.41
CA CYS A 146 12.38 5.79 -1.32
C CYS A 146 11.48 5.25 -0.20
N LEU A 147 11.05 3.98 -0.26
CA LEU A 147 10.09 3.45 0.71
C LEU A 147 10.73 3.36 2.10
N GLU A 148 10.12 4.04 3.06
CA GLU A 148 10.56 4.05 4.46
C GLU A 148 9.52 3.44 5.41
N ASN A 149 8.23 3.53 5.05
CA ASN A 149 7.12 3.05 5.88
C ASN A 149 6.28 2.04 5.11
N LEU A 150 6.14 0.85 5.67
CA LEU A 150 5.29 -0.20 5.13
C LEU A 150 4.39 -0.78 6.22
N ASP A 151 3.09 -0.75 5.99
CA ASP A 151 2.09 -1.41 6.82
C ASP A 151 1.42 -2.52 6.01
N ILE A 152 1.69 -3.77 6.38
CA ILE A 152 1.07 -4.98 5.84
C ILE A 152 0.42 -5.79 6.97
N SER A 153 0.03 -5.11 8.06
CA SER A 153 -0.59 -5.72 9.22
C SER A 153 -1.99 -6.28 8.92
N SER A 154 -2.46 -7.18 9.78
CA SER A 154 -3.81 -7.78 9.72
C SER A 154 -4.08 -8.52 8.41
N ASN A 155 -3.11 -9.29 7.93
CA ASN A 155 -3.19 -10.09 6.71
C ASN A 155 -2.89 -11.58 7.00
N GLN A 156 -2.80 -12.40 5.95
CA GLN A 156 -2.59 -13.85 6.06
C GLN A 156 -1.17 -14.26 5.62
N LEU A 157 -0.18 -13.38 5.78
CA LEU A 157 1.17 -13.56 5.24
C LEU A 157 1.92 -14.71 5.94
N SER A 158 2.58 -15.58 5.17
CA SER A 158 3.57 -16.53 5.68
C SER A 158 4.98 -16.02 5.35
N LEU A 159 5.82 -15.81 6.37
CA LEU A 159 7.04 -14.98 6.25
C LEU A 159 8.43 -15.64 6.02
N PRO A 160 8.62 -16.91 5.62
CA PRO A 160 9.99 -17.46 5.65
C PRO A 160 11.01 -16.83 4.69
N SER A 161 10.62 -16.25 3.54
CA SER A 161 11.58 -16.07 2.42
C SER A 161 11.95 -14.62 2.03
N VAL A 162 11.16 -13.61 2.41
CA VAL A 162 11.20 -12.29 1.70
C VAL A 162 11.57 -11.08 2.58
N MET A 163 11.83 -11.33 3.87
CA MET A 163 12.37 -10.31 4.77
C MET A 163 13.62 -9.61 4.20
N ASP A 164 14.51 -10.35 3.54
CA ASP A 164 15.69 -9.82 2.86
C ASP A 164 15.42 -8.62 1.93
N ILE A 165 14.24 -8.55 1.30
CA ILE A 165 13.87 -7.47 0.36
C ILE A 165 13.54 -6.18 1.09
N PHE A 166 12.83 -6.27 2.22
CA PHE A 166 12.47 -5.11 3.02
C PHE A 166 13.67 -4.52 3.76
N PHE A 167 14.61 -5.36 4.14
CA PHE A 167 15.67 -4.99 5.07
C PHE A 167 16.99 -4.58 4.43
N ARG A 168 17.19 -4.87 3.13
CA ARG A 168 18.28 -4.25 2.34
C ARG A 168 17.99 -2.78 1.99
N ARG A 169 16.95 -2.16 2.56
CA ARG A 169 16.42 -0.85 2.17
C ARG A 169 16.27 0.08 3.36
N SER A 170 16.04 1.36 3.06
CA SER A 170 15.73 2.45 3.99
C SER A 170 14.41 2.29 4.76
N ILE A 171 13.84 1.08 4.86
CA ILE A 171 12.62 0.84 5.63
C ILE A 171 12.90 1.17 7.09
N ARG A 172 12.33 2.28 7.56
CA ARG A 172 12.42 2.74 8.94
C ARG A 172 11.32 2.14 9.79
N ARG A 173 10.14 1.90 9.20
CA ARG A 173 8.99 1.34 9.90
C ARG A 173 8.37 0.22 9.09
N LEU A 174 8.29 -0.96 9.72
CA LEU A 174 7.59 -2.12 9.19
C LEU A 174 6.55 -2.61 10.20
N ASP A 175 5.28 -2.59 9.81
CA ASP A 175 4.19 -3.15 10.60
C ASP A 175 3.71 -4.48 10.01
N LEU A 176 3.89 -5.54 10.79
CA LEU A 176 3.54 -6.92 10.47
C LEU A 176 2.48 -7.47 11.43
N SER A 177 1.94 -6.64 12.33
CA SER A 177 1.04 -7.07 13.39
C SER A 177 -0.17 -7.86 12.85
N SER A 178 -0.71 -8.77 13.66
CA SER A 178 -1.90 -9.57 13.29
C SER A 178 -1.77 -10.36 11.98
N ASN A 179 -0.57 -10.84 11.68
CA ASN A 179 -0.33 -11.86 10.65
C ASN A 179 -0.05 -13.22 11.31
N VAL A 180 -0.18 -14.31 10.57
CA VAL A 180 0.07 -15.67 11.07
C VAL A 180 1.40 -16.16 10.53
N PHE A 181 2.43 -16.27 11.38
CA PHE A 181 3.73 -16.79 10.97
C PHE A 181 3.89 -18.25 11.43
N PRO A 182 3.72 -19.24 10.52
CA PRO A 182 3.72 -20.66 10.90
C PRO A 182 5.11 -21.21 11.26
N CYS A 183 6.18 -20.53 10.88
CA CYS A 183 7.56 -20.94 11.14
C CYS A 183 8.38 -19.80 11.77
N SER A 184 9.49 -20.17 12.39
CA SER A 184 10.53 -19.26 12.89
C SER A 184 10.81 -18.15 11.87
N LEU A 185 10.48 -16.92 12.23
CA LEU A 185 10.89 -15.75 11.49
C LEU A 185 12.41 -15.63 11.60
N ILE A 186 13.15 -16.00 10.56
CA ILE A 186 14.61 -15.84 10.57
C ILE A 186 14.91 -14.37 10.27
N LEU A 187 15.05 -13.59 11.33
CA LEU A 187 15.65 -12.27 11.25
C LEU A 187 17.16 -12.46 11.31
N THR A 188 17.84 -12.29 10.17
CA THR A 188 19.31 -12.25 10.12
C THR A 188 19.82 -10.93 10.74
N PRO A 189 20.99 -10.88 11.38
CA PRO A 189 21.52 -9.64 11.96
C PRO A 189 21.70 -8.49 10.94
N SER A 190 22.00 -8.83 9.69
CA SER A 190 22.08 -7.91 8.55
C SER A 190 20.81 -7.08 8.31
N ILE A 191 19.67 -7.55 8.82
CA ILE A 191 18.36 -6.91 8.67
C ILE A 191 18.16 -5.71 9.62
N ALA A 192 18.87 -5.67 10.75
CA ALA A 192 18.58 -4.73 11.83
C ALA A 192 19.12 -3.30 11.60
N HIS A 193 20.05 -3.10 10.67
CA HIS A 193 20.81 -1.84 10.57
C HIS A 193 20.02 -0.64 10.00
N SER A 194 18.96 -0.87 9.21
CA SER A 194 18.15 0.22 8.63
C SER A 194 16.81 0.44 9.34
N LEU A 195 16.37 -0.52 10.16
CA LEU A 195 15.04 -0.57 10.73
C LEU A 195 14.96 0.23 12.03
N GLY A 196 14.25 1.35 11.99
CA GLY A 196 13.97 2.15 13.19
C GLY A 196 12.90 1.54 14.09
N LYS A 197 11.93 0.83 13.50
CA LYS A 197 10.79 0.23 14.20
C LYS A 197 10.20 -0.97 13.45
N ILE A 198 10.10 -2.10 14.15
CA ILE A 198 9.31 -3.26 13.73
C ILE A 198 8.15 -3.48 14.69
N ILE A 199 6.98 -3.84 14.16
CA ILE A 199 5.78 -4.11 14.95
C ILE A 199 5.31 -5.53 14.63
N LEU A 200 5.33 -6.40 15.65
CA LEU A 200 5.00 -7.82 15.57
C LEU A 200 3.85 -8.20 16.53
N CYS A 201 3.00 -7.24 16.90
CA CYS A 201 1.91 -7.48 17.83
C CYS A 201 0.94 -8.54 17.28
N ASN A 202 0.45 -9.47 18.10
CA ASN A 202 -0.54 -10.46 17.70
C ASN A 202 -0.12 -11.37 16.52
N CYS A 203 1.16 -11.74 16.44
CA CYS A 203 1.72 -12.56 15.36
C CYS A 203 1.90 -14.06 15.69
N SER A 204 1.30 -14.55 16.79
CA SER A 204 1.45 -15.92 17.29
C SER A 204 2.92 -16.38 17.35
N LEU A 205 3.79 -15.52 17.90
CA LEU A 205 5.23 -15.72 17.91
C LEU A 205 5.62 -16.96 18.74
N THR A 206 6.47 -17.84 18.20
CA THR A 206 7.04 -19.00 18.91
C THR A 206 8.51 -18.77 19.29
N ASP A 207 9.05 -19.56 20.22
CA ASP A 207 10.41 -19.38 20.79
C ASP A 207 11.54 -19.40 19.73
N HIS A 208 11.29 -20.03 18.57
CA HIS A 208 12.25 -20.12 17.47
C HIS A 208 12.37 -18.83 16.63
N ILE A 209 11.56 -17.81 16.90
CA ILE A 209 11.57 -16.57 16.10
C ILE A 209 12.83 -15.73 16.33
N PHE A 210 13.43 -15.82 17.52
CA PHE A 210 14.66 -15.10 17.82
C PHE A 210 15.88 -16.02 17.95
N SER A 211 15.76 -17.32 17.67
CA SER A 211 16.90 -18.24 17.80
C SER A 211 18.07 -17.83 16.91
N SER A 212 17.81 -17.24 15.74
CA SER A 212 18.84 -16.68 14.86
C SER A 212 19.44 -15.36 15.33
N PHE A 213 18.85 -14.66 16.31
CA PHE A 213 19.47 -13.46 16.89
C PHE A 213 20.55 -13.82 17.92
N TYR A 214 20.35 -14.90 18.67
CA TYR A 214 21.28 -15.32 19.72
C TYR A 214 22.60 -15.89 19.19
N GLU A 215 22.61 -16.44 17.98
CA GLU A 215 23.84 -16.99 17.37
C GLU A 215 24.85 -15.91 16.93
N TYR A 216 24.50 -14.63 17.03
CA TYR A 216 25.29 -13.52 16.48
C TYR A 216 25.43 -12.32 17.45
N CYS A 217 25.10 -12.51 18.73
CA CYS A 217 25.50 -11.62 19.84
C CYS A 217 26.70 -12.24 20.57
#